data_AF-A0A834M5I1-F1
#
_entry.id   AF-A0A834M5I1-F1
#
_cell.length_a   1.000
_cell.length_b   1.000
_cell.length_c   1.000
_cell.angle_alpha   90.00
_cell.angle_beta   90.00
_cell.angle_gamma   90.00
#
_symmetry.space_group_name_H-M   'P 1'
#
loop_
_entity.id
_entity.type
_entity.pdbx_description
1 polymer ?
#
loop_
_entity_poly.entity_id
_entity_poly.type
_entity_poly.pdbx_seq_one_letter_code
_entity_poly.pdbx_strand_id
1 'polypeptide(L)'
;MKILSILVLAFAAYCNAGEYTNRFFELYNIITNSNNGYYSPEGVPYHSVETMMVESVDYGHQTDSEALSYNIWLKAMYGGLSGNFTPFNEAWNVIENYMIPETQPNADKYNPQNPGEQSGTTVGIDPIYNELKSSYGQDKLYVMHWLSDVDNIYGFGNIQGGCEEGPSANGPSFVNNGAGSLWQGITYPTCDTFKYGGQYGFSWYNTIPNWQYSAAPDADARAIEGAFWASQWADQNGQKWQIQSTLSKASKLGDYLRYTFFDKHFKRVGDCIGPSTCPAGTGKESAHYLISWYIGWGGAVNTQGGYSWKMCSSEAHIGYQNPVTAYALINDESLKPKGASAIEDWTNSLSRQLELYQWTQTSEGPLAGGVTNSWNSNYEEPPSDVKSNTFHGMYYIPQPGYDGSSNWFGMQSWTVDRLAQYYYLTGDNTAKTVLDKWCSWVISQTKIEGNWYSIPTSLTWSGNVPNAHATVSGSGEMVGLASSIARTLTYYAAKSGNAQAKQTAKSLLDAVWNMNRDSIGFSVTSTLTSFSGFKTQVYIPVSGWTGTYPNGDVITPSSTFLDIRSWYKKDPNWYQLEQYLNGGSAPQINYHRFWEHADFALALGAYGMLFNE
;
A
#
# COMPACT_ATOMS: atom_id res chain seq x y z
N MET A 1 -42.76 -15.01 9.16
CA MET A 1 -41.89 -16.02 9.82
C MET A 1 -40.44 -16.07 9.32
N LYS A 2 -40.04 -15.40 8.22
CA LYS A 2 -38.64 -15.39 7.74
C LYS A 2 -37.75 -14.25 8.27
N ILE A 3 -38.33 -13.26 8.96
CA ILE A 3 -37.58 -12.10 9.53
C ILE A 3 -37.03 -12.41 10.93
N LEU A 4 -37.59 -13.41 11.64
CA LEU A 4 -37.14 -13.77 12.99
C LEU A 4 -35.90 -14.69 13.00
N SER A 5 -35.65 -15.44 11.92
CA SER A 5 -34.54 -16.41 11.87
C SER A 5 -33.16 -15.76 11.62
N ILE A 6 -33.12 -14.58 10.99
CA ILE A 6 -31.88 -13.84 10.74
C ILE A 6 -31.38 -13.16 12.03
N LEU A 7 -32.29 -12.65 12.87
CA LEU A 7 -31.93 -12.07 14.17
C LEU A 7 -31.45 -13.11 15.19
N VAL A 8 -31.96 -14.34 15.14
CA VAL A 8 -31.60 -15.40 16.09
C VAL A 8 -30.24 -16.03 15.77
N LEU A 9 -29.84 -16.09 14.50
CA LEU A 9 -28.48 -16.52 14.11
C LEU A 9 -27.41 -15.49 14.50
N ALA A 10 -27.71 -14.20 14.39
CA ALA A 10 -26.81 -13.15 14.85
C ALA A 10 -26.60 -13.21 16.38
N PHE A 11 -27.64 -13.48 17.17
CA PHE A 11 -27.53 -13.57 18.63
C PHE A 11 -26.86 -14.86 19.14
N ALA A 12 -26.98 -15.98 18.44
CA ALA A 12 -26.37 -17.25 18.86
C ALA A 12 -24.84 -17.26 18.74
N ALA A 13 -24.26 -16.43 17.86
CA ALA A 13 -22.81 -16.26 17.74
C ALA A 13 -22.19 -15.45 18.90
N TYR A 14 -22.97 -14.60 19.57
CA TYR A 14 -22.49 -13.78 20.70
C TYR A 14 -22.32 -14.57 22.01
N CYS A 15 -22.86 -15.78 22.12
CA CYS A 15 -22.93 -16.49 23.40
C CYS A 15 -21.62 -17.21 23.80
N ASN A 16 -20.58 -17.18 22.97
CA ASN A 16 -19.31 -17.88 23.21
C ASN A 16 -18.06 -17.12 22.71
N ALA A 17 -18.17 -15.85 22.33
CA ALA A 17 -17.05 -15.07 21.86
C ALA A 17 -16.20 -14.53 23.03
N GLY A 18 -14.87 -14.67 22.93
CA GLY A 18 -13.91 -14.03 23.82
C GLY A 18 -14.02 -12.50 23.79
N GLU A 19 -13.46 -11.84 24.81
CA GLU A 19 -13.37 -10.39 24.95
C GLU A 19 -12.82 -9.73 23.68
N TYR A 20 -11.74 -10.24 23.10
CA TYR A 20 -11.12 -9.62 21.91
C TYR A 20 -11.97 -9.76 20.65
N THR A 21 -12.68 -10.88 20.49
CA THR A 21 -13.65 -11.05 19.41
C THR A 21 -14.83 -10.06 19.56
N ASN A 22 -15.30 -9.80 20.78
CA ASN A 22 -16.33 -8.79 21.01
C ASN A 22 -15.82 -7.37 20.68
N ARG A 23 -14.58 -7.05 21.07
CA ARG A 23 -13.92 -5.78 20.72
C ARG A 23 -13.76 -5.62 19.21
N PHE A 24 -13.44 -6.68 18.47
CA PHE A 24 -13.44 -6.67 17.01
C PHE A 24 -14.80 -6.27 16.44
N PHE A 25 -15.89 -6.92 16.87
CA PHE A 25 -17.22 -6.61 16.34
C PHE A 25 -17.66 -5.20 16.69
N GLU A 26 -17.35 -4.73 17.88
CA GLU A 26 -17.62 -3.36 18.31
C GLU A 26 -16.91 -2.34 17.40
N LEU A 27 -15.61 -2.51 17.18
CA LEU A 27 -14.84 -1.63 16.30
C LEU A 27 -15.28 -1.76 14.83
N TYR A 28 -15.56 -2.97 14.34
CA TYR A 28 -16.09 -3.18 12.99
C TYR A 28 -17.40 -2.41 12.78
N ASN A 29 -18.32 -2.46 13.75
CA ASN A 29 -19.58 -1.72 13.69
C ASN A 29 -19.36 -0.20 13.73
N ILE A 30 -18.36 0.27 14.48
CA ILE A 30 -17.97 1.68 14.48
C ILE A 30 -17.45 2.11 13.09
N ILE A 31 -16.52 1.35 12.51
CA ILE A 31 -15.93 1.65 11.19
C ILE A 31 -17.02 1.66 10.10
N THR A 32 -17.96 0.71 10.16
CA THR A 32 -18.97 0.51 9.11
C THR A 32 -20.27 1.29 9.30
N ASN A 33 -20.41 2.02 10.40
CA ASN A 33 -21.54 2.90 10.62
C ASN A 33 -21.43 4.10 9.67
N SER A 34 -22.41 4.26 8.78
CA SER A 34 -22.42 5.35 7.79
C SER A 34 -22.43 6.75 8.42
N ASN A 35 -22.78 6.88 9.71
CA ASN A 35 -22.74 8.15 10.44
C ASN A 35 -21.32 8.54 10.90
N ASN A 36 -20.36 7.60 10.88
CA ASN A 36 -19.00 7.83 11.37
C ASN A 36 -18.02 8.29 10.27
N GLY A 37 -18.46 8.33 9.01
CA GLY A 37 -17.72 9.01 7.93
C GLY A 37 -16.52 8.27 7.34
N TYR A 38 -16.26 7.01 7.68
CA TYR A 38 -15.14 6.25 7.11
C TYR A 38 -15.28 5.92 5.62
N TYR A 39 -16.51 5.87 5.12
CA TYR A 39 -16.81 5.48 3.74
C TYR A 39 -17.60 6.58 3.04
N SER A 40 -17.28 6.79 1.77
CA SER A 40 -18.13 7.51 0.83
C SER A 40 -19.47 6.81 0.59
N PRO A 41 -20.48 7.50 0.00
CA PRO A 41 -21.74 6.88 -0.43
C PRO A 41 -21.56 5.69 -1.39
N GLU A 42 -20.48 5.67 -2.16
CA GLU A 42 -20.09 4.60 -3.08
C GLU A 42 -19.53 3.36 -2.37
N GLY A 43 -19.30 3.43 -1.05
CA GLY A 43 -18.70 2.38 -0.24
C GLY A 43 -17.17 2.34 -0.33
N VAL A 44 -16.55 3.37 -0.91
CA VAL A 44 -15.08 3.52 -0.95
C VAL A 44 -14.62 4.09 0.39
N PRO A 45 -13.70 3.42 1.12
CA PRO A 45 -13.14 3.97 2.35
C PRO A 45 -12.30 5.19 2.01
N TYR A 46 -12.46 6.28 2.75
CA TYR A 46 -11.51 7.40 2.70
C TYR A 46 -10.19 6.99 3.36
N HIS A 47 -9.12 7.73 3.08
CA HIS A 47 -7.86 7.56 3.81
C HIS A 47 -8.08 7.90 5.30
N SER A 48 -8.81 8.98 5.59
CA SER A 48 -9.25 9.36 6.93
C SER A 48 -10.62 10.02 6.95
N VAL A 49 -11.30 9.98 8.11
CA VAL A 49 -12.56 10.72 8.33
C VAL A 49 -12.34 12.23 8.28
N GLU A 50 -11.21 12.71 8.80
CA GLU A 50 -10.86 14.13 8.73
C GLU A 50 -10.30 14.48 7.35
N THR A 51 -10.70 15.63 6.82
CA THR A 51 -10.35 16.11 5.48
C THR A 51 -8.98 16.81 5.43
N MET A 52 -8.60 17.53 6.48
CA MET A 52 -7.31 18.22 6.54
C MET A 52 -6.17 17.27 6.84
N MET A 53 -5.50 16.75 5.81
CA MET A 53 -4.42 15.79 5.95
C MET A 53 -3.39 15.93 4.83
N VAL A 54 -2.11 15.85 5.20
CA VAL A 54 -1.00 15.73 4.24
C VAL A 54 0.03 14.75 4.79
N GLU A 55 0.05 13.56 4.20
CA GLU A 55 1.01 12.45 4.42
C GLU A 55 1.18 11.70 3.08
N SER A 56 0.91 10.40 2.95
CA SER A 56 0.89 9.72 1.64
C SER A 56 -0.12 10.33 0.66
N VAL A 57 -1.25 10.81 1.20
CA VAL A 57 -2.29 11.59 0.53
C VAL A 57 -2.13 13.08 0.85
N ASP A 58 -2.67 13.96 0.00
CA ASP A 58 -2.65 15.40 0.24
C ASP A 58 -4.02 15.99 0.59
N TYR A 59 -5.01 15.12 0.80
CA TYR A 59 -6.35 15.40 1.29
C TYR A 59 -6.95 14.12 1.91
N GLY A 60 -7.57 14.21 3.08
CA GLY A 60 -7.99 13.01 3.84
C GLY A 60 -9.12 12.20 3.19
N HIS A 61 -9.95 12.84 2.36
CA HIS A 61 -10.96 12.17 1.54
C HIS A 61 -10.45 11.77 0.15
N GLN A 62 -9.14 11.81 -0.08
CA GLN A 62 -8.57 10.85 -1.03
C GLN A 62 -8.67 9.44 -0.44
N THR A 63 -8.46 8.45 -1.28
CA THR A 63 -8.23 7.08 -0.85
C THR A 63 -7.03 6.54 -1.61
N ASP A 64 -6.45 5.48 -1.08
CA ASP A 64 -5.36 4.76 -1.69
C ASP A 64 -5.67 3.26 -1.76
N SER A 65 -4.94 2.55 -2.62
CA SER A 65 -5.09 1.10 -2.72
C SER A 65 -4.80 0.41 -1.38
N GLU A 66 -4.01 1.04 -0.50
CA GLU A 66 -3.78 0.62 0.87
C GLU A 66 -5.08 0.55 1.68
N ALA A 67 -5.85 1.64 1.79
CA ALA A 67 -7.13 1.66 2.50
C ALA A 67 -8.10 0.59 1.96
N LEU A 68 -8.14 0.39 0.64
CA LEU A 68 -8.95 -0.67 0.03
C LEU A 68 -8.47 -2.07 0.41
N SER A 69 -7.15 -2.30 0.42
CA SER A 69 -6.58 -3.60 0.81
C SER A 69 -6.84 -3.92 2.30
N TYR A 70 -6.79 -2.92 3.18
CA TYR A 70 -7.22 -3.06 4.57
C TYR A 70 -8.71 -3.33 4.70
N ASN A 71 -9.55 -2.72 3.85
CA ASN A 71 -10.98 -2.99 3.84
C ASN A 71 -11.27 -4.45 3.47
N ILE A 72 -10.58 -5.00 2.46
CA ILE A 72 -10.67 -6.43 2.11
C ILE A 72 -10.34 -7.31 3.31
N TRP A 73 -9.22 -7.02 3.98
CA TRP A 73 -8.78 -7.84 5.12
C TRP A 73 -9.73 -7.73 6.31
N LEU A 74 -10.23 -6.53 6.62
CA LEU A 74 -11.25 -6.29 7.64
C LEU A 74 -12.52 -7.10 7.36
N LYS A 75 -13.00 -7.09 6.11
CA LYS A 75 -14.19 -7.87 5.72
C LYS A 75 -13.95 -9.38 5.73
N ALA A 76 -12.73 -9.82 5.40
CA ALA A 76 -12.34 -11.22 5.53
C ALA A 76 -12.41 -11.68 7.00
N MET A 77 -11.84 -10.90 7.92
CA MET A 77 -11.87 -11.20 9.36
C MET A 77 -13.31 -11.23 9.90
N TYR A 78 -14.13 -10.26 9.47
CA TYR A 78 -15.56 -10.27 9.80
C TYR A 78 -16.25 -11.55 9.33
N GLY A 79 -15.97 -11.99 8.09
CA GLY A 79 -16.47 -13.26 7.57
C GLY A 79 -16.00 -14.46 8.37
N GLY A 80 -14.73 -14.50 8.77
CA GLY A 80 -14.18 -15.58 9.58
C GLY A 80 -14.80 -15.70 10.97
N LEU A 81 -15.07 -14.56 11.62
CA LEU A 81 -15.67 -14.52 12.96
C LEU A 81 -17.19 -14.67 12.97
N SER A 82 -17.89 -14.16 11.95
CA SER A 82 -19.36 -14.18 11.89
C SER A 82 -19.95 -15.30 11.05
N GLY A 83 -19.15 -15.92 10.18
CA GLY A 83 -19.60 -16.83 9.13
C GLY A 83 -20.24 -16.13 7.91
N ASN A 84 -20.33 -14.79 7.89
CA ASN A 84 -20.92 -14.02 6.79
C ASN A 84 -19.85 -13.37 5.91
N PHE A 85 -19.62 -13.92 4.72
CA PHE A 85 -18.63 -13.43 3.75
C PHE A 85 -19.22 -12.49 2.67
N THR A 86 -20.49 -12.11 2.75
CA THR A 86 -21.06 -11.13 1.81
C THR A 86 -20.28 -9.81 1.78
N PRO A 87 -19.91 -9.19 2.93
CA PRO A 87 -19.13 -7.95 2.93
C PRO A 87 -17.76 -8.09 2.23
N PHE A 88 -17.14 -9.26 2.28
CA PHE A 88 -15.87 -9.51 1.59
C PHE A 88 -16.02 -9.43 0.07
N ASN A 89 -17.08 -10.03 -0.48
CA ASN A 89 -17.40 -9.93 -1.91
C ASN A 89 -17.75 -8.49 -2.32
N GLU A 90 -18.51 -7.78 -1.49
CA GLU A 90 -18.87 -6.38 -1.72
C GLU A 90 -17.64 -5.47 -1.74
N ALA A 91 -16.72 -5.64 -0.80
CA ALA A 91 -15.48 -4.88 -0.75
C ALA A 91 -14.60 -5.14 -1.99
N TRP A 92 -14.59 -6.36 -2.54
CA TRP A 92 -13.88 -6.62 -3.80
C TRP A 92 -14.55 -5.95 -5.00
N ASN A 93 -15.88 -5.89 -5.03
CA ASN A 93 -16.59 -5.15 -6.08
C ASN A 93 -16.26 -3.65 -6.03
N VAL A 94 -16.07 -3.07 -4.84
CA VAL A 94 -15.61 -1.67 -4.68
C VAL A 94 -14.23 -1.49 -5.33
N ILE A 95 -13.29 -2.42 -5.15
CA ILE A 95 -11.98 -2.38 -5.82
C ILE A 95 -12.13 -2.38 -7.35
N GLU A 96 -12.92 -3.29 -7.92
CA GLU A 96 -13.12 -3.33 -9.37
C GLU A 96 -13.84 -2.08 -9.90
N ASN A 97 -14.82 -1.57 -9.15
CA ASN A 97 -15.64 -0.44 -9.56
C ASN A 97 -14.92 0.91 -9.43
N TYR A 98 -13.85 1.02 -8.63
CA TYR A 98 -13.26 2.33 -8.32
C TYR A 98 -11.74 2.38 -8.25
N MET A 99 -11.04 1.23 -8.17
CA MET A 99 -9.58 1.21 -8.01
C MET A 99 -8.81 0.41 -9.07
N ILE A 100 -9.40 -0.58 -9.74
CA ILE A 100 -8.78 -1.24 -10.91
C ILE A 100 -9.26 -0.53 -12.19
N PRO A 101 -8.41 0.24 -12.91
CA PRO A 101 -8.90 1.10 -13.98
C PRO A 101 -9.54 0.34 -15.15
N GLU A 102 -10.76 0.72 -15.54
CA GLU A 102 -11.40 0.20 -16.75
C GLU A 102 -10.86 0.90 -17.99
N THR A 103 -10.67 2.23 -17.91
CA THR A 103 -10.19 3.08 -19.00
C THR A 103 -8.68 2.93 -19.18
N GLN A 104 -8.29 2.00 -20.07
CA GLN A 104 -6.91 1.77 -20.50
C GLN A 104 -6.86 1.72 -22.04
N PRO A 105 -7.16 2.83 -22.75
CA PRO A 105 -7.28 2.83 -24.20
C PRO A 105 -5.93 2.51 -24.86
N ASN A 106 -5.95 1.85 -26.02
CA ASN A 106 -4.74 1.41 -26.72
C ASN A 106 -3.85 0.42 -25.95
N ALA A 107 -4.32 -0.21 -24.87
CA ALA A 107 -3.58 -1.28 -24.19
C ALA A 107 -3.18 -2.42 -25.15
N ASP A 108 -3.99 -2.67 -26.19
CA ASP A 108 -3.71 -3.62 -27.28
C ASP A 108 -2.51 -3.24 -28.16
N LYS A 109 -2.07 -1.97 -28.10
CA LYS A 109 -0.89 -1.45 -28.82
C LYS A 109 0.42 -1.66 -28.07
N TYR A 110 0.39 -2.21 -26.86
CA TYR A 110 1.58 -2.52 -26.10
C TYR A 110 2.46 -3.55 -26.85
N ASN A 111 3.76 -3.25 -26.96
CA ASN A 111 4.75 -4.15 -27.56
C ASN A 111 5.66 -4.75 -26.47
N PRO A 112 5.55 -6.05 -26.13
CA PRO A 112 6.39 -6.66 -25.10
C PRO A 112 7.87 -6.75 -25.50
N GLN A 113 8.21 -6.65 -26.79
CA GLN A 113 9.61 -6.60 -27.25
C GLN A 113 10.24 -5.21 -27.04
N ASN A 114 9.42 -4.21 -26.71
CA ASN A 114 9.83 -2.85 -26.43
C ASN A 114 8.84 -2.21 -25.44
N PRO A 115 8.89 -2.63 -24.16
CA PRO A 115 7.85 -2.34 -23.16
C PRO A 115 7.76 -0.86 -22.79
N GLY A 116 8.81 -0.08 -23.05
CA GLY A 116 8.83 1.38 -22.89
C GLY A 116 10.18 1.95 -23.31
N GLU A 117 10.22 2.83 -24.31
CA GLU A 117 11.46 3.43 -24.80
C GLU A 117 11.95 4.57 -23.89
N GLN A 118 13.24 4.55 -23.55
CA GLN A 118 13.93 5.69 -22.96
C GLN A 118 15.25 5.91 -23.71
N SER A 119 15.43 7.12 -24.25
CA SER A 119 16.63 7.46 -25.02
C SER A 119 17.90 7.26 -24.20
N GLY A 120 18.92 6.65 -24.81
CA GLY A 120 20.20 6.35 -24.16
C GLY A 120 20.17 5.20 -23.14
N THR A 121 19.03 4.49 -23.01
CA THR A 121 18.86 3.38 -22.08
C THR A 121 18.54 2.10 -22.85
N THR A 122 19.28 1.01 -22.60
CA THR A 122 18.87 -0.32 -23.12
C THR A 122 17.62 -0.81 -22.39
N VAL A 123 16.68 -1.39 -23.13
CA VAL A 123 15.40 -1.88 -22.60
C VAL A 123 15.28 -3.37 -22.94
N GLY A 124 14.87 -4.18 -21.98
CA GLY A 124 14.65 -5.61 -22.17
C GLY A 124 13.27 -5.97 -22.69
N ILE A 125 12.98 -7.26 -22.65
CA ILE A 125 11.72 -7.84 -23.12
C ILE A 125 10.83 -8.11 -21.91
N ASP A 126 9.53 -7.77 -22.01
CA ASP A 126 8.51 -8.24 -21.08
C ASP A 126 8.17 -9.71 -21.36
N PRO A 127 8.49 -10.64 -20.44
CA PRO A 127 8.34 -12.05 -20.68
C PRO A 127 6.97 -12.61 -20.30
N ILE A 128 6.12 -11.85 -19.61
CA ILE A 128 4.85 -12.36 -19.05
C ILE A 128 3.60 -11.81 -19.75
N TYR A 129 3.71 -10.75 -20.56
CA TYR A 129 2.56 -10.18 -21.26
C TYR A 129 1.78 -11.19 -22.11
N ASN A 130 2.45 -11.94 -23.00
CA ASN A 130 1.79 -12.88 -23.90
C ASN A 130 1.14 -14.04 -23.14
N GLU A 131 1.75 -14.46 -22.03
CA GLU A 131 1.20 -15.47 -21.13
C GLU A 131 -0.08 -14.96 -20.46
N LEU A 132 -0.03 -13.78 -19.82
CA LEU A 132 -1.18 -13.15 -19.17
C LEU A 132 -2.33 -12.91 -20.17
N LYS A 133 -2.01 -12.41 -21.37
CA LYS A 133 -2.99 -12.23 -22.44
C LYS A 133 -3.66 -13.54 -22.83
N SER A 134 -2.89 -14.62 -22.95
CA SER A 134 -3.42 -15.94 -23.28
C SER A 134 -4.29 -16.51 -22.15
N SER A 135 -3.91 -16.28 -20.89
CA SER A 135 -4.63 -16.79 -19.72
C SER A 135 -5.93 -16.05 -19.42
N TYR A 136 -6.01 -14.75 -19.73
CA TYR A 136 -7.14 -13.89 -19.35
C TYR A 136 -7.88 -13.24 -20.51
N GLY A 137 -7.39 -13.33 -21.74
CA GLY A 137 -8.05 -12.82 -22.94
C GLY A 137 -8.12 -11.29 -23.02
N GLN A 138 -7.27 -10.56 -22.30
CA GLN A 138 -7.26 -9.09 -22.28
C GLN A 138 -5.84 -8.52 -22.26
N ASP A 139 -5.68 -7.33 -22.84
CA ASP A 139 -4.42 -6.57 -22.82
C ASP A 139 -4.28 -5.66 -21.59
N LYS A 140 -5.41 -5.31 -20.97
CA LYS A 140 -5.50 -4.44 -19.78
C LYS A 140 -4.88 -5.11 -18.56
N LEU A 141 -4.19 -4.32 -17.73
CA LEU A 141 -3.71 -4.79 -16.43
C LEU A 141 -4.88 -4.92 -15.45
N TYR A 142 -4.81 -5.92 -14.58
CA TYR A 142 -5.72 -6.12 -13.47
C TYR A 142 -4.95 -5.94 -12.16
N VAL A 143 -4.61 -4.69 -11.85
CA VAL A 143 -3.95 -4.22 -10.62
C VAL A 143 -4.60 -2.91 -10.20
N MET A 144 -4.57 -2.59 -8.90
CA MET A 144 -5.13 -1.34 -8.41
C MET A 144 -4.25 -0.15 -8.81
N HIS A 145 -4.87 0.92 -9.28
CA HIS A 145 -4.24 2.23 -9.21
C HIS A 145 -4.11 2.66 -7.75
N TRP A 146 -3.02 3.34 -7.40
CA TRP A 146 -2.69 3.60 -6.01
C TRP A 146 -3.46 4.75 -5.35
N LEU A 147 -3.98 5.74 -6.10
CA LEU A 147 -4.58 6.96 -5.53
C LEU A 147 -5.86 7.38 -6.26
N SER A 148 -6.85 7.83 -5.49
CA SER A 148 -8.10 8.37 -6.03
C SER A 148 -8.63 9.51 -5.16
N ASP A 149 -9.15 10.55 -5.82
CA ASP A 149 -9.90 11.64 -5.22
C ASP A 149 -11.38 11.24 -5.14
N VAL A 150 -11.79 10.70 -3.99
CA VAL A 150 -13.10 10.05 -3.82
C VAL A 150 -14.26 11.03 -4.02
N ASP A 151 -14.10 12.26 -3.56
CA ASP A 151 -15.13 13.30 -3.63
C ASP A 151 -14.97 14.22 -4.85
N ASN A 152 -14.01 13.93 -5.74
CA ASN A 152 -13.68 14.74 -6.91
C ASN A 152 -13.41 16.23 -6.55
N ILE A 153 -12.73 16.48 -5.41
CA ILE A 153 -12.45 17.84 -4.93
C ILE A 153 -11.52 18.61 -5.87
N TYR A 154 -10.60 17.91 -6.56
CA TYR A 154 -9.77 18.50 -7.61
C TYR A 154 -10.59 18.79 -8.88
N GLY A 155 -11.72 18.12 -9.06
CA GLY A 155 -12.68 18.39 -10.13
C GLY A 155 -12.27 17.85 -11.51
N PHE A 156 -11.32 16.93 -11.58
CA PHE A 156 -10.91 16.34 -12.86
C PHE A 156 -12.00 15.48 -13.46
N GLY A 157 -12.72 14.70 -12.64
CA GLY A 157 -13.77 13.79 -13.10
C GLY A 157 -13.21 12.61 -13.92
N ASN A 158 -12.08 12.04 -13.50
CA ASN A 158 -11.56 10.78 -14.04
C ASN A 158 -12.22 9.60 -13.35
N ILE A 159 -13.55 9.57 -13.41
CA ILE A 159 -14.35 8.48 -12.88
C ILE A 159 -14.19 7.24 -13.77
N GLN A 160 -14.59 6.07 -13.26
CA GLN A 160 -14.51 4.84 -14.07
C GLN A 160 -15.21 4.97 -15.42
N GLY A 161 -14.54 4.49 -16.47
CA GLY A 161 -15.02 4.60 -17.85
C GLY A 161 -14.89 6.00 -18.48
N GLY A 162 -14.55 7.03 -17.70
CA GLY A 162 -14.44 8.42 -18.12
C GLY A 162 -12.99 8.89 -18.32
N CYS A 163 -12.86 10.14 -18.79
CA CYS A 163 -11.59 10.87 -18.91
C CYS A 163 -11.85 12.39 -18.92
N GLU A 164 -11.39 13.09 -17.89
CA GLU A 164 -11.58 14.52 -17.63
C GLU A 164 -13.04 15.01 -17.75
N GLU A 165 -14.01 14.28 -17.21
CA GLU A 165 -15.42 14.67 -17.29
C GLU A 165 -15.72 16.00 -16.58
N GLY A 166 -14.87 16.37 -15.62
CA GLY A 166 -14.87 17.66 -14.94
C GLY A 166 -15.58 17.66 -13.58
N PRO A 167 -15.79 18.85 -13.00
CA PRO A 167 -16.21 18.99 -11.60
C PRO A 167 -17.66 18.58 -11.34
N SER A 168 -18.46 18.34 -12.38
CA SER A 168 -19.84 17.83 -12.25
C SER A 168 -19.92 16.30 -12.25
N ALA A 169 -18.81 15.61 -12.49
CA ALA A 169 -18.77 14.15 -12.40
C ALA A 169 -18.89 13.72 -10.94
N ASN A 170 -19.72 12.71 -10.69
CA ASN A 170 -19.94 12.15 -9.35
C ASN A 170 -19.14 10.88 -9.17
N GLY A 171 -18.52 10.74 -8.01
CA GLY A 171 -17.79 9.55 -7.59
C GLY A 171 -16.26 9.69 -7.73
N PRO A 172 -15.53 8.63 -7.32
CA PRO A 172 -14.08 8.66 -7.23
C PRO A 172 -13.39 8.96 -8.56
N SER A 173 -12.53 9.97 -8.54
CA SER A 173 -11.73 10.40 -9.68
C SER A 173 -10.28 9.95 -9.52
N PHE A 174 -9.78 9.16 -10.45
CA PHE A 174 -8.38 8.73 -10.43
C PHE A 174 -7.40 9.91 -10.61
N VAL A 175 -6.40 10.00 -9.73
CA VAL A 175 -5.39 11.06 -9.73
C VAL A 175 -4.00 10.53 -9.41
N ASN A 176 -2.97 11.24 -9.86
CA ASN A 176 -1.58 11.01 -9.48
C ASN A 176 -1.00 12.24 -8.78
N ASN A 177 0.08 12.03 -8.03
CA ASN A 177 0.88 13.11 -7.45
C ASN A 177 2.12 13.41 -8.31
N GLY A 178 2.38 14.70 -8.51
CA GLY A 178 3.57 15.19 -9.24
C GLY A 178 4.88 14.98 -8.48
N ALA A 179 5.99 15.22 -9.17
CA ALA A 179 7.33 15.10 -8.59
C ALA A 179 7.58 16.13 -7.47
N GLY A 180 8.58 15.83 -6.63
CA GLY A 180 8.94 16.62 -5.45
C GLY A 180 8.47 15.97 -4.16
N SER A 181 8.63 16.66 -3.03
CA SER A 181 7.96 16.28 -1.79
C SER A 181 6.44 16.43 -1.94
N LEU A 182 5.66 15.83 -1.03
CA LEU A 182 4.20 15.98 -0.99
C LEU A 182 3.76 17.46 -0.95
N TRP A 183 4.50 18.30 -0.25
CA TRP A 183 4.28 19.75 -0.19
C TRP A 183 4.62 20.49 -1.48
N GLN A 184 5.39 19.88 -2.38
CA GLN A 184 5.76 20.45 -3.67
C GLN A 184 4.95 19.86 -4.82
N GLY A 185 4.33 18.69 -4.61
CA GLY A 185 3.62 17.94 -5.62
C GLY A 185 2.41 18.69 -6.18
N ILE A 186 2.25 18.58 -7.49
CA ILE A 186 1.07 19.05 -8.23
C ILE A 186 0.26 17.80 -8.58
N THR A 187 -0.93 17.67 -7.99
CA THR A 187 -1.86 16.56 -8.28
C THR A 187 -2.38 16.69 -9.70
N TYR A 188 -2.47 15.59 -10.44
CA TYR A 188 -2.85 15.62 -11.85
C TYR A 188 -3.72 14.41 -12.24
N PRO A 189 -4.53 14.51 -13.31
CA PRO A 189 -5.44 13.45 -13.69
C PRO A 189 -4.68 12.26 -14.31
N THR A 190 -5.13 11.03 -14.05
CA THR A 190 -4.55 9.81 -14.66
C THR A 190 -4.80 9.69 -16.17
N CYS A 191 -5.81 10.36 -16.69
CA CYS A 191 -6.13 10.50 -18.09
C CYS A 191 -6.18 12.00 -18.38
N ASP A 192 -5.31 12.47 -19.26
CA ASP A 192 -5.07 13.89 -19.54
C ASP A 192 -5.32 14.16 -21.03
N THR A 193 -6.43 14.86 -21.31
CA THR A 193 -6.84 15.31 -22.64
C THR A 193 -6.47 16.76 -22.90
N PHE A 194 -5.69 17.36 -21.99
CA PHE A 194 -5.30 18.77 -21.99
C PHE A 194 -6.48 19.72 -21.79
N LYS A 195 -7.56 19.25 -21.14
CA LYS A 195 -8.71 20.08 -20.82
C LYS A 195 -8.39 21.08 -19.71
N TYR A 196 -7.59 20.66 -18.74
CA TYR A 196 -7.11 21.47 -17.62
C TYR A 196 -5.58 21.54 -17.66
N GLY A 197 -4.96 22.25 -16.71
CA GLY A 197 -3.50 22.40 -16.67
C GLY A 197 -3.00 23.44 -17.66
N GLY A 198 -1.82 23.20 -18.25
CA GLY A 198 -1.20 24.10 -19.22
C GLY A 198 -1.60 23.77 -20.66
N GLN A 199 -0.84 24.28 -21.64
CA GLN A 199 -1.09 24.04 -23.08
C GLN A 199 -1.17 22.54 -23.44
N TYR A 200 -0.41 21.70 -22.75
CA TYR A 200 -0.36 20.24 -22.93
C TYR A 200 -0.71 19.51 -21.63
N GLY A 201 -1.71 20.04 -20.93
CA GLY A 201 -2.18 19.48 -19.67
C GLY A 201 -1.11 19.48 -18.58
N PHE A 202 -1.11 18.42 -17.79
CA PHE A 202 -0.20 18.12 -16.69
C PHE A 202 0.89 17.12 -17.08
N SER A 203 0.94 16.69 -18.33
CA SER A 203 1.95 15.74 -18.80
C SER A 203 3.37 16.31 -18.87
N TRP A 204 3.53 17.63 -18.63
CA TRP A 204 4.75 18.46 -18.63
C TRP A 204 5.55 18.45 -19.93
N TYR A 205 5.86 17.27 -20.45
CA TYR A 205 6.75 16.99 -21.58
C TYR A 205 6.03 16.39 -22.79
N ASN A 206 4.86 15.79 -22.59
CA ASN A 206 4.14 15.10 -23.65
C ASN A 206 3.20 16.07 -24.39
N THR A 207 3.26 16.10 -25.71
CA THR A 207 2.39 16.93 -26.54
C THR A 207 1.20 16.17 -27.10
N ILE A 208 1.03 14.91 -26.67
CA ILE A 208 -0.05 14.00 -27.07
C ILE A 208 -0.88 13.64 -25.82
N PRO A 209 -2.22 13.76 -25.88
CA PRO A 209 -3.12 13.28 -24.82
C PRO A 209 -2.80 11.84 -24.43
N ASN A 210 -2.63 11.62 -23.13
CA ASN A 210 -2.13 10.35 -22.59
C ASN A 210 -2.83 9.99 -21.29
N TRP A 211 -2.72 8.72 -20.93
CA TRP A 211 -3.16 8.19 -19.66
C TRP A 211 -2.02 7.42 -19.01
N GLN A 212 -1.97 7.45 -17.68
CA GLN A 212 -1.02 6.70 -16.89
C GLN A 212 -1.58 6.39 -15.50
N TYR A 213 -1.31 5.17 -15.06
CA TYR A 213 -1.60 4.70 -13.72
C TYR A 213 -0.32 4.14 -13.11
N SER A 214 -0.27 4.16 -11.79
CA SER A 214 0.74 3.48 -10.98
C SER A 214 0.06 2.63 -9.92
N ALA A 215 0.57 1.44 -9.65
CA ALA A 215 0.13 0.58 -8.56
C ALA A 215 1.09 0.70 -7.36
N ALA A 216 0.56 0.57 -6.15
CA ALA A 216 1.33 0.40 -4.91
C ALA A 216 1.30 -1.09 -4.53
N PRO A 217 2.32 -1.89 -4.88
CA PRO A 217 2.17 -3.34 -4.94
C PRO A 217 2.09 -4.04 -3.58
N ASP A 218 2.48 -3.36 -2.50
CA ASP A 218 2.25 -3.85 -1.14
C ASP A 218 0.75 -3.95 -0.82
N ALA A 219 -0.07 -3.04 -1.36
CA ALA A 219 -1.52 -3.05 -1.19
C ALA A 219 -2.19 -4.18 -1.98
N ASP A 220 -1.81 -4.37 -3.24
CA ASP A 220 -2.28 -5.50 -4.05
C ASP A 220 -1.89 -6.84 -3.39
N ALA A 221 -0.68 -6.94 -2.84
CA ALA A 221 -0.27 -8.10 -2.05
C ALA A 221 -1.13 -8.28 -0.78
N ARG A 222 -1.38 -7.21 -0.01
CA ARG A 222 -2.23 -7.22 1.19
C ARG A 222 -3.68 -7.63 0.87
N ALA A 223 -4.22 -7.21 -0.27
CA ALA A 223 -5.55 -7.64 -0.70
C ALA A 223 -5.61 -9.15 -0.97
N ILE A 224 -4.55 -9.73 -1.55
CA ILE A 224 -4.43 -11.19 -1.75
C ILE A 224 -4.24 -11.92 -0.42
N GLU A 225 -3.47 -11.35 0.52
CA GLU A 225 -3.35 -11.87 1.89
C GLU A 225 -4.72 -11.91 2.60
N GLY A 226 -5.51 -10.84 2.51
CA GLY A 226 -6.89 -10.82 3.01
C GLY A 226 -7.77 -11.87 2.34
N ALA A 227 -7.65 -12.06 1.01
CA ALA A 227 -8.37 -13.09 0.28
C ALA A 227 -7.94 -14.52 0.66
N PHE A 228 -6.66 -14.73 0.97
CA PHE A 228 -6.16 -16.00 1.50
C PHE A 228 -6.82 -16.33 2.83
N TRP A 229 -6.81 -15.41 3.79
CA TRP A 229 -7.48 -15.65 5.06
C TRP A 229 -8.99 -15.84 4.89
N ALA A 230 -9.65 -15.09 4.00
CA ALA A 230 -11.04 -15.32 3.65
C ALA A 230 -11.27 -16.74 3.12
N SER A 231 -10.39 -17.24 2.23
CA SER A 231 -10.43 -18.62 1.72
C SER A 231 -10.34 -19.64 2.84
N GLN A 232 -9.36 -19.49 3.74
CA GLN A 232 -9.15 -20.40 4.88
C GLN A 232 -10.34 -20.41 5.84
N TRP A 233 -10.81 -19.24 6.24
CA TRP A 233 -11.92 -19.12 7.19
C TRP A 233 -13.27 -19.51 6.58
N ALA A 234 -13.49 -19.22 5.29
CA ALA A 234 -14.71 -19.65 4.61
C ALA A 234 -14.74 -21.17 4.44
N ASP A 235 -13.60 -21.82 4.21
CA ASP A 235 -13.50 -23.28 4.19
C ASP A 235 -13.87 -23.87 5.56
N GLN A 236 -13.29 -23.34 6.64
CA GLN A 236 -13.61 -23.75 8.02
C GLN A 236 -15.09 -23.56 8.37
N ASN A 237 -15.73 -22.52 7.82
CA ASN A 237 -17.16 -22.24 8.01
C ASN A 237 -18.08 -22.96 6.99
N GLY A 238 -17.54 -23.73 6.04
CA GLY A 238 -18.32 -24.37 4.96
C GLY A 238 -18.95 -23.38 3.96
N GLN A 239 -18.43 -22.15 3.90
CA GLN A 239 -18.90 -21.05 3.05
C GLN A 239 -17.98 -20.74 1.86
N LYS A 240 -16.92 -21.53 1.62
CA LYS A 240 -15.94 -21.25 0.54
C LYS A 240 -16.59 -21.05 -0.84
N TRP A 241 -17.65 -21.81 -1.13
CA TRP A 241 -18.41 -21.69 -2.37
C TRP A 241 -19.03 -20.29 -2.61
N GLN A 242 -19.29 -19.51 -1.55
CA GLN A 242 -19.87 -18.16 -1.65
C GLN A 242 -18.87 -17.11 -2.13
N ILE A 243 -17.56 -17.37 -2.00
CA ILE A 243 -16.50 -16.41 -2.32
C ILE A 243 -15.61 -16.85 -3.48
N GLN A 244 -15.90 -17.98 -4.12
CA GLN A 244 -15.05 -18.58 -5.17
C GLN A 244 -14.77 -17.63 -6.35
N SER A 245 -15.77 -16.82 -6.75
CA SER A 245 -15.60 -15.83 -7.81
C SER A 245 -14.62 -14.74 -7.41
N THR A 246 -14.70 -14.26 -6.17
CA THR A 246 -13.79 -13.26 -5.60
C THR A 246 -12.38 -13.82 -5.43
N LEU A 247 -12.24 -15.07 -4.97
CA LEU A 247 -10.93 -15.74 -4.93
C LEU A 247 -10.30 -15.87 -6.32
N SER A 248 -11.11 -16.15 -7.35
CA SER A 248 -10.62 -16.18 -8.74
C SER A 248 -10.13 -14.81 -9.24
N LYS A 249 -10.74 -13.72 -8.76
CA LYS A 249 -10.29 -12.34 -9.03
C LYS A 249 -8.99 -12.01 -8.28
N ALA A 250 -8.88 -12.40 -7.01
CA ALA A 250 -7.64 -12.28 -6.23
C ALA A 250 -6.49 -13.08 -6.85
N SER A 251 -6.78 -14.27 -7.38
CA SER A 251 -5.84 -15.09 -8.15
C SER A 251 -5.34 -14.35 -9.40
N LYS A 252 -6.27 -13.76 -10.18
CA LYS A 252 -5.92 -12.92 -11.34
C LYS A 252 -5.03 -11.74 -10.93
N LEU A 253 -5.37 -11.06 -9.83
CA LEU A 253 -4.55 -9.98 -9.28
C LEU A 253 -3.13 -10.44 -8.99
N GLY A 254 -2.96 -11.58 -8.31
CA GLY A 254 -1.64 -12.18 -8.03
C GLY A 254 -0.87 -12.58 -9.29
N ASP A 255 -1.54 -12.89 -10.39
CA ASP A 255 -0.89 -13.18 -11.66
C ASP A 255 -0.28 -11.92 -12.31
N TYR A 256 -1.04 -10.82 -12.33
CA TYR A 256 -0.55 -9.52 -12.83
C TYR A 256 0.47 -8.88 -11.88
N LEU A 257 0.38 -9.14 -10.58
CA LEU A 257 1.33 -8.64 -9.57
C LEU A 257 2.76 -9.16 -9.79
N ARG A 258 2.96 -10.20 -10.61
CA ARG A 258 4.30 -10.65 -11.05
C ARG A 258 5.07 -9.57 -11.80
N TYR A 259 4.42 -8.54 -12.35
CA TYR A 259 5.12 -7.38 -12.92
C TYR A 259 6.06 -6.71 -11.90
N THR A 260 5.76 -6.80 -10.61
CA THR A 260 6.66 -6.29 -9.55
C THR A 260 8.03 -6.94 -9.56
N PHE A 261 8.18 -8.15 -10.10
CA PHE A 261 9.43 -8.90 -10.04
C PHE A 261 10.49 -8.37 -10.98
N PHE A 262 10.15 -7.46 -11.89
CA PHE A 262 11.04 -7.06 -12.98
C PHE A 262 11.65 -5.68 -12.75
N ASP A 263 12.89 -5.52 -13.21
CA ASP A 263 13.55 -4.22 -13.32
C ASP A 263 12.70 -3.19 -14.09
N LYS A 264 12.80 -1.90 -13.75
CA LYS A 264 12.03 -0.80 -14.35
C LYS A 264 11.99 -0.82 -15.89
N HIS A 265 13.13 -1.08 -16.53
CA HIS A 265 13.27 -1.15 -17.99
C HIS A 265 13.54 -2.57 -18.48
N PHE A 266 13.17 -3.58 -17.68
CA PHE A 266 13.43 -4.99 -17.95
C PHE A 266 14.93 -5.26 -18.23
N LYS A 267 15.84 -4.49 -17.64
CA LYS A 267 17.28 -4.79 -17.72
C LYS A 267 17.61 -6.03 -16.91
N ARG A 268 18.69 -6.70 -17.29
CA ARG A 268 19.18 -7.85 -16.54
C ARG A 268 19.46 -7.44 -15.08
N VAL A 269 19.00 -8.27 -14.16
CA VAL A 269 19.26 -8.08 -12.73
C VAL A 269 20.66 -8.54 -12.39
N GLY A 270 21.36 -7.74 -11.60
CA GLY A 270 22.69 -8.04 -11.08
C GLY A 270 23.81 -7.30 -11.80
N ASP A 271 24.59 -6.55 -11.03
CA ASP A 271 25.73 -5.74 -11.49
C ASP A 271 25.36 -4.79 -12.65
N CYS A 272 24.13 -4.25 -12.61
CA CYS A 272 23.56 -3.43 -13.68
C CYS A 272 24.08 -1.98 -13.61
N ILE A 273 25.20 -1.74 -14.29
CA ILE A 273 25.87 -0.44 -14.33
C ILE A 273 25.92 0.13 -15.74
N GLY A 274 25.60 1.41 -15.84
CA GLY A 274 25.53 2.24 -17.01
C GLY A 274 24.21 2.06 -17.79
N PRO A 275 23.44 3.12 -18.05
CA PRO A 275 22.14 3.01 -18.70
C PRO A 275 22.23 2.46 -20.13
N SER A 276 23.32 2.71 -20.86
CA SER A 276 23.55 2.20 -22.21
C SER A 276 24.34 0.89 -22.26
N THR A 277 24.97 0.47 -21.15
CA THR A 277 25.89 -0.67 -21.10
C THR A 277 25.34 -1.86 -20.32
N CYS A 278 24.53 -1.62 -19.27
CA CYS A 278 23.84 -2.69 -18.57
C CYS A 278 22.96 -3.46 -19.58
N PRO A 279 23.12 -4.78 -19.73
CA PRO A 279 22.40 -5.53 -20.75
C PRO A 279 20.88 -5.49 -20.58
N ALA A 280 20.19 -5.40 -21.71
CA ALA A 280 18.77 -5.69 -21.79
C ALA A 280 18.51 -7.15 -21.35
N GLY A 281 17.50 -7.37 -20.50
CA GLY A 281 17.13 -8.71 -20.07
C GLY A 281 16.31 -9.46 -21.13
N THR A 282 16.53 -10.77 -21.23
CA THR A 282 15.72 -11.69 -22.03
C THR A 282 15.07 -12.75 -21.14
N GLY A 283 13.87 -13.21 -21.48
CA GLY A 283 13.13 -14.13 -20.61
C GLY A 283 12.99 -13.56 -19.20
N LYS A 284 13.32 -14.34 -18.16
CA LYS A 284 13.25 -13.92 -16.75
C LYS A 284 14.57 -13.34 -16.21
N GLU A 285 15.55 -12.99 -17.06
CA GLU A 285 16.83 -12.38 -16.63
C GLU A 285 16.68 -11.03 -15.93
N SER A 286 15.58 -10.33 -16.20
CA SER A 286 15.23 -9.06 -15.55
C SER A 286 14.42 -9.24 -14.26
N ALA A 287 14.12 -10.49 -13.86
CA ALA A 287 13.35 -10.76 -12.66
C ALA A 287 14.26 -10.82 -11.41
N HIS A 288 14.09 -9.86 -10.51
CA HIS A 288 14.67 -9.89 -9.17
C HIS A 288 13.75 -10.62 -8.16
N TYR A 289 12.50 -10.95 -8.52
CA TYR A 289 11.54 -11.74 -7.73
C TYR A 289 11.15 -11.15 -6.37
N LEU A 290 11.24 -9.83 -6.22
CA LEU A 290 10.78 -9.11 -5.02
C LEU A 290 9.55 -8.27 -5.37
N ILE A 291 8.71 -7.97 -4.39
CA ILE A 291 7.63 -7.01 -4.56
C ILE A 291 8.27 -5.61 -4.56
N SER A 292 8.45 -5.03 -5.74
CA SER A 292 9.08 -3.72 -5.95
C SER A 292 8.14 -2.54 -5.71
N TRP A 293 8.69 -1.33 -5.71
CA TRP A 293 8.02 -0.10 -5.29
C TRP A 293 6.75 0.25 -6.09
N TYR A 294 6.71 -0.04 -7.39
CA TYR A 294 5.53 0.27 -8.21
C TYR A 294 5.43 -0.58 -9.47
N ILE A 295 4.22 -0.63 -10.04
CA ILE A 295 3.97 -0.99 -11.44
C ILE A 295 3.39 0.25 -12.11
N GLY A 296 4.05 0.78 -13.13
CA GLY A 296 3.57 1.90 -13.94
C GLY A 296 3.13 1.42 -15.31
N TRP A 297 1.99 1.92 -15.79
CA TRP A 297 1.55 1.66 -17.16
C TRP A 297 0.73 2.81 -17.69
N GLY A 298 0.78 3.00 -19.01
CA GLY A 298 0.13 4.12 -19.65
C GLY A 298 0.12 3.99 -21.15
N GLY A 299 -0.42 5.01 -21.81
CA GLY A 299 -0.53 5.05 -23.26
C GLY A 299 -1.13 6.34 -23.79
N ALA A 300 -1.27 6.42 -25.10
CA ALA A 300 -2.01 7.50 -25.73
C ALA A 300 -3.51 7.34 -25.46
N VAL A 301 -4.22 8.45 -25.28
CA VAL A 301 -5.69 8.45 -25.28
C VAL A 301 -6.21 8.22 -26.70
N ASN A 302 -5.62 8.92 -27.67
CA ASN A 302 -6.04 8.88 -29.06
C ASN A 302 -5.55 7.61 -29.80
N THR A 303 -6.39 7.05 -30.66
CA THR A 303 -6.06 5.83 -31.43
C THR A 303 -5.09 6.09 -32.59
N GLN A 304 -5.12 7.29 -33.19
CA GLN A 304 -4.22 7.62 -34.28
C GLN A 304 -2.78 7.80 -33.74
N GLY A 305 -1.88 6.89 -34.12
CA GLY A 305 -0.53 6.84 -33.55
C GLY A 305 -0.50 6.33 -32.10
N GLY A 306 -1.54 5.60 -31.68
CA GLY A 306 -1.66 5.10 -30.31
C GLY A 306 -0.50 4.19 -29.91
N TYR A 307 -0.07 4.33 -28.66
CA TYR A 307 0.96 3.53 -28.02
C TYR A 307 0.52 3.15 -26.60
N SER A 308 1.16 2.14 -26.04
CA SER A 308 1.11 1.84 -24.61
C SER A 308 2.47 1.37 -24.13
N TRP A 309 2.76 1.60 -22.84
CA TRP A 309 4.00 1.23 -22.18
C TRP A 309 3.72 0.61 -20.81
N LYS A 310 4.69 -0.14 -20.31
CA LYS A 310 4.73 -0.66 -18.94
C LYS A 310 6.14 -0.50 -18.42
N MET A 311 6.24 -0.04 -17.18
CA MET A 311 7.49 0.04 -16.43
C MET A 311 7.27 -0.55 -15.06
N CYS A 312 8.25 -1.29 -14.57
CA CYS A 312 8.21 -1.86 -13.22
C CYS A 312 9.05 -0.96 -12.30
N SER A 313 9.58 -1.50 -11.20
CA SER A 313 10.51 -0.78 -10.34
C SER A 313 11.78 -1.59 -10.15
N SER A 314 12.93 -0.94 -10.31
CA SER A 314 14.24 -1.52 -9.98
C SER A 314 14.51 -1.54 -8.48
N GLU A 315 13.67 -0.89 -7.68
CA GLU A 315 13.81 -0.77 -6.22
C GLU A 315 12.78 -1.63 -5.49
N ALA A 316 13.25 -2.40 -4.50
CA ALA A 316 12.42 -3.21 -3.63
C ALA A 316 12.72 -2.90 -2.16
N HIS A 317 11.69 -2.46 -1.44
CA HIS A 317 11.75 -2.15 -0.02
C HIS A 317 11.35 -3.38 0.80
N ILE A 318 12.02 -3.63 1.93
CA ILE A 318 11.59 -4.68 2.88
C ILE A 318 10.11 -4.53 3.29
N GLY A 319 9.58 -3.30 3.36
CA GLY A 319 8.22 -3.01 3.83
C GLY A 319 7.14 -3.56 2.91
N TYR A 320 7.49 -3.82 1.64
CA TYR A 320 6.55 -4.23 0.60
C TYR A 320 6.46 -5.75 0.48
N GLN A 321 7.40 -6.49 1.06
CA GLN A 321 7.44 -7.94 0.93
C GLN A 321 6.24 -8.58 1.66
N ASN A 322 5.74 -9.67 1.10
CA ASN A 322 4.58 -10.38 1.61
C ASN A 322 4.71 -11.90 1.34
N PRO A 323 5.34 -12.66 2.26
CA PRO A 323 5.48 -14.10 2.13
C PRO A 323 4.14 -14.85 2.26
N VAL A 324 3.11 -14.25 2.87
CA VAL A 324 1.76 -14.85 2.92
C VAL A 324 1.12 -14.83 1.54
N THR A 325 1.20 -13.72 0.80
CA THR A 325 0.74 -13.63 -0.59
C THR A 325 1.40 -14.68 -1.47
N ALA A 326 2.73 -14.80 -1.40
CA ALA A 326 3.46 -15.79 -2.17
C ALA A 326 3.03 -17.21 -1.78
N TYR A 327 2.95 -17.52 -0.49
CA TYR A 327 2.45 -18.80 0.01
C TYR A 327 1.03 -19.12 -0.50
N ALA A 328 0.12 -18.15 -0.45
CA ALA A 328 -1.26 -18.32 -0.87
C ALA A 328 -1.38 -18.66 -2.35
N LEU A 329 -0.67 -17.93 -3.22
CA LEU A 329 -0.71 -18.12 -4.67
C LEU A 329 -0.06 -19.42 -5.12
N ILE A 330 0.86 -19.98 -4.31
CA ILE A 330 1.49 -21.29 -4.55
C ILE A 330 0.58 -22.44 -4.08
N ASN A 331 -0.04 -22.31 -2.90
CA ASN A 331 -0.59 -23.46 -2.17
C ASN A 331 -2.11 -23.51 -2.04
N ASP A 332 -2.84 -22.38 -2.13
CA ASP A 332 -4.30 -22.39 -2.10
C ASP A 332 -4.85 -22.57 -3.51
N GLU A 333 -5.47 -23.72 -3.77
CA GLU A 333 -6.04 -24.05 -5.09
C GLU A 333 -7.09 -23.03 -5.58
N SER A 334 -7.74 -22.29 -4.67
CA SER A 334 -8.69 -21.23 -5.07
C SER A 334 -8.04 -19.90 -5.43
N LEU A 335 -6.75 -19.74 -5.12
CA LEU A 335 -5.95 -18.56 -5.42
C LEU A 335 -4.86 -18.83 -6.48
N LYS A 336 -4.69 -20.08 -6.90
CA LYS A 336 -3.70 -20.50 -7.89
C LYS A 336 -3.82 -19.74 -9.22
N PRO A 337 -2.84 -18.90 -9.60
CA PRO A 337 -2.88 -18.15 -10.85
C PRO A 337 -2.98 -19.02 -12.11
N LYS A 338 -3.54 -18.47 -13.18
CA LYS A 338 -3.69 -19.18 -14.46
C LYS A 338 -2.43 -19.17 -15.34
N GLY A 339 -1.54 -18.20 -15.15
CA GLY A 339 -0.28 -18.09 -15.89
C GLY A 339 0.56 -19.36 -15.73
N ALA A 340 1.06 -19.90 -16.85
CA ALA A 340 1.75 -21.18 -16.87
C ALA A 340 3.02 -21.20 -16.00
N SER A 341 3.76 -20.07 -15.95
CA SER A 341 4.96 -19.89 -15.14
C SER A 341 4.70 -19.24 -13.77
N ALA A 342 3.45 -18.90 -13.44
CA ALA A 342 3.16 -18.07 -12.27
C ALA A 342 3.51 -18.75 -10.94
N ILE A 343 3.30 -20.07 -10.82
CA ILE A 343 3.65 -20.82 -9.59
C ILE A 343 5.16 -20.88 -9.38
N GLU A 344 5.92 -21.07 -10.45
CA GLU A 344 7.38 -21.03 -10.41
C GLU A 344 7.87 -19.64 -9.99
N ASP A 345 7.32 -18.58 -10.59
CA ASP A 345 7.68 -17.20 -10.26
C ASP A 345 7.39 -16.85 -8.80
N TRP A 346 6.21 -17.22 -8.28
CA TRP A 346 5.87 -16.97 -6.87
C TRP A 346 6.69 -17.83 -5.91
N THR A 347 7.06 -19.06 -6.31
CA THR A 347 7.99 -19.90 -5.53
C THR A 347 9.37 -19.26 -5.42
N ASN A 348 9.90 -18.77 -6.55
CA ASN A 348 11.16 -18.01 -6.58
C ASN A 348 11.04 -16.73 -5.74
N SER A 349 9.90 -16.04 -5.80
CA SER A 349 9.66 -14.85 -4.99
C SER A 349 9.62 -15.14 -3.50
N LEU A 350 8.96 -16.21 -3.05
CA LEU A 350 8.92 -16.59 -1.64
C LEU A 350 10.34 -16.82 -1.11
N SER A 351 11.17 -17.60 -1.82
CA SER A 351 12.58 -17.81 -1.43
C SER A 351 13.33 -16.50 -1.35
N ARG A 352 13.21 -15.67 -2.39
CA ARG A 352 13.93 -14.40 -2.48
C ARG A 352 13.54 -13.40 -1.40
N GLN A 353 12.26 -13.36 -1.03
CA GLN A 353 11.80 -12.52 0.08
C GLN A 353 12.39 -12.97 1.42
N LEU A 354 12.42 -14.28 1.70
CA LEU A 354 13.04 -14.84 2.92
C LEU A 354 14.55 -14.55 2.98
N GLU A 355 15.25 -14.66 1.86
CA GLU A 355 16.66 -14.28 1.74
C GLU A 355 16.88 -12.79 2.01
N LEU A 356 16.00 -11.91 1.49
CA LEU A 356 16.10 -10.47 1.73
C LEU A 356 15.93 -10.13 3.21
N TYR A 357 14.95 -10.73 3.90
CA TYR A 357 14.76 -10.53 5.33
C TYR A 357 16.01 -10.91 6.13
N GLN A 358 16.61 -12.05 5.81
CA GLN A 358 17.83 -12.49 6.50
C GLN A 358 19.03 -11.59 6.17
N TRP A 359 19.19 -11.20 4.91
CA TRP A 359 20.32 -10.37 4.46
C TRP A 359 20.26 -8.94 5.03
N THR A 360 19.07 -8.37 5.17
CA THR A 360 18.87 -7.00 5.71
C THR A 360 18.82 -6.94 7.23
N GLN A 361 18.74 -8.06 7.94
CA GLN A 361 18.61 -8.05 9.41
C GLN A 361 19.85 -7.49 10.10
N THR A 362 19.69 -6.39 10.84
CA THR A 362 20.79 -5.73 11.56
C THR A 362 21.23 -6.52 12.79
N SER A 363 22.34 -6.10 13.39
CA SER A 363 22.84 -6.72 14.61
C SER A 363 21.88 -6.58 15.81
N GLU A 364 21.07 -5.52 15.84
CA GLU A 364 20.10 -5.21 16.90
C GLU A 364 18.79 -5.98 16.75
N GLY A 365 18.34 -6.24 15.51
CA GLY A 365 17.08 -6.95 15.24
C GLY A 365 16.24 -6.40 14.08
N PRO A 366 16.13 -5.07 13.88
CA PRO A 366 15.42 -4.48 12.75
C PRO A 366 15.96 -4.91 11.38
N LEU A 367 15.17 -4.68 10.34
CA LEU A 367 15.48 -5.01 8.96
C LEU A 367 15.86 -3.74 8.19
N ALA A 368 17.06 -3.65 7.63
CA ALA A 368 17.49 -2.48 6.85
C ALA A 368 16.66 -2.26 5.56
N GLY A 369 16.82 -1.10 4.90
CA GLY A 369 15.86 -0.60 3.91
C GLY A 369 15.48 -1.52 2.74
N GLY A 370 16.43 -1.85 1.86
CA GLY A 370 16.14 -2.72 0.72
C GLY A 370 17.25 -2.74 -0.33
N VAL A 371 16.85 -2.95 -1.58
CA VAL A 371 17.77 -3.15 -2.70
C VAL A 371 17.34 -2.39 -3.94
N THR A 372 18.29 -2.06 -4.81
CA THR A 372 18.06 -1.52 -6.15
C THR A 372 18.91 -2.19 -7.21
N ASN A 373 18.33 -2.42 -8.39
CA ASN A 373 19.07 -2.74 -9.61
C ASN A 373 19.45 -1.48 -10.41
N SER A 374 18.96 -0.29 -10.03
CA SER A 374 19.22 0.98 -10.71
C SER A 374 19.69 2.02 -9.70
N TRP A 375 21.00 2.11 -9.50
CA TRP A 375 21.58 3.11 -8.59
C TRP A 375 21.22 4.53 -9.05
N ASN A 376 20.81 5.39 -8.10
CA ASN A 376 20.27 6.74 -8.35
C ASN A 376 19.14 6.78 -9.40
N SER A 377 18.40 5.67 -9.54
CA SER A 377 17.34 5.48 -10.54
C SER A 377 17.78 5.72 -11.99
N ASN A 378 19.09 5.59 -12.27
CA ASN A 378 19.69 5.83 -13.58
C ASN A 378 20.82 4.83 -13.92
N TYR A 379 20.86 3.69 -13.22
CA TYR A 379 21.88 2.64 -13.38
C TYR A 379 23.31 3.18 -13.23
N GLU A 380 23.51 4.14 -12.34
CA GLU A 380 24.83 4.71 -12.09
C GLU A 380 25.75 3.73 -11.36
N GLU A 381 27.04 4.06 -11.25
CA GLU A 381 28.00 3.28 -10.47
C GLU A 381 27.78 3.51 -8.96
N PRO A 382 27.49 2.47 -8.16
CA PRO A 382 27.37 2.61 -6.71
C PRO A 382 28.74 2.81 -6.02
N PRO A 383 28.74 3.35 -4.79
CA PRO A 383 29.92 3.37 -3.93
C PRO A 383 30.58 1.99 -3.75
N SER A 384 31.90 1.97 -3.58
CA SER A 384 32.68 0.72 -3.50
C SER A 384 32.29 -0.19 -2.34
N ASP A 385 31.90 0.39 -1.22
CA ASP A 385 31.44 -0.34 -0.03
C ASP A 385 30.07 -0.97 -0.25
N VAL A 386 29.16 -0.34 -0.99
CA VAL A 386 27.88 -0.93 -1.40
C VAL A 386 28.09 -2.11 -2.36
N LYS A 387 29.02 -1.99 -3.32
CA LYS A 387 29.33 -3.09 -4.26
C LYS A 387 30.00 -4.29 -3.62
N SER A 388 30.60 -4.12 -2.44
CA SER A 388 31.31 -5.20 -1.75
C SER A 388 30.39 -6.28 -1.18
N ASN A 389 29.10 -5.97 -0.99
CA ASN A 389 28.08 -6.91 -0.54
C ASN A 389 26.76 -6.63 -1.28
N THR A 390 26.49 -7.42 -2.31
CA THR A 390 25.28 -7.30 -3.13
C THR A 390 24.29 -8.42 -2.82
N PHE A 391 23.02 -8.15 -3.08
CA PHE A 391 21.94 -9.13 -2.98
C PHE A 391 21.56 -9.60 -4.37
N HIS A 392 22.06 -10.76 -4.79
CA HIS A 392 21.92 -11.24 -6.19
C HIS A 392 22.40 -10.21 -7.22
N GLY A 393 23.49 -9.50 -6.90
CA GLY A 393 24.05 -8.43 -7.73
C GLY A 393 23.30 -7.09 -7.66
N MET A 394 22.19 -7.00 -6.92
CA MET A 394 21.53 -5.71 -6.62
C MET A 394 22.21 -5.02 -5.43
N TYR A 395 22.11 -3.70 -5.39
CA TYR A 395 22.80 -2.85 -4.43
C TYR A 395 21.92 -2.53 -3.24
N TYR A 396 22.48 -2.61 -2.03
CA TYR A 396 21.80 -2.12 -0.83
C TYR A 396 21.50 -0.63 -0.96
N ILE A 397 20.25 -0.24 -0.69
CA ILE A 397 19.89 1.15 -0.48
C ILE A 397 19.15 1.31 0.85
N PRO A 398 19.51 2.32 1.66
CA PRO A 398 18.91 2.51 2.98
C PRO A 398 17.48 3.07 2.91
N GLN A 399 17.09 3.70 1.79
CA GLN A 399 15.80 4.40 1.65
C GLN A 399 15.20 4.15 0.25
N PRO A 400 14.74 2.92 -0.07
CA PRO A 400 14.03 2.67 -1.33
C PRO A 400 12.78 3.54 -1.48
N GLY A 401 12.51 3.99 -2.70
CA GLY A 401 11.34 4.80 -3.04
C GLY A 401 11.54 6.29 -2.81
N TYR A 402 11.68 6.72 -1.56
CA TYR A 402 11.86 8.12 -1.20
C TYR A 402 12.74 8.31 0.05
N ASP A 403 13.31 9.51 0.19
CA ASP A 403 14.14 9.87 1.34
C ASP A 403 13.38 9.73 2.66
N GLY A 404 13.84 8.84 3.52
CA GLY A 404 13.24 8.59 4.84
C GLY A 404 12.17 7.49 4.85
N SER A 405 11.94 6.78 3.74
CA SER A 405 10.99 5.65 3.67
C SER A 405 11.22 4.59 4.74
N SER A 406 12.48 4.25 5.03
CA SER A 406 12.85 3.28 6.07
C SER A 406 12.95 3.90 7.46
N ASN A 407 12.89 5.23 7.60
CA ASN A 407 12.87 5.87 8.91
C ASN A 407 11.53 5.68 9.61
N TRP A 408 10.43 5.54 8.87
CA TRP A 408 9.14 5.28 9.47
C TRP A 408 9.03 3.81 9.92
N PHE A 409 8.70 3.59 11.19
CA PHE A 409 8.65 2.25 11.76
C PHE A 409 7.53 1.36 11.16
N GLY A 410 6.54 1.95 10.48
CA GLY A 410 5.49 1.23 9.76
C GLY A 410 6.03 0.20 8.77
N MET A 411 7.06 0.57 7.99
CA MET A 411 7.71 -0.35 7.05
C MET A 411 8.31 -1.58 7.72
N GLN A 412 8.72 -1.49 8.99
CA GLN A 412 9.15 -2.64 9.78
C GLN A 412 7.96 -3.47 10.25
N SER A 413 7.03 -2.82 10.96
CA SER A 413 5.95 -3.52 11.66
C SER A 413 5.00 -4.24 10.70
N TRP A 414 4.71 -3.67 9.52
CA TRP A 414 3.84 -4.29 8.52
C TRP A 414 4.46 -5.52 7.86
N THR A 415 5.75 -5.46 7.53
CA THR A 415 6.41 -6.57 6.84
C THR A 415 6.66 -7.76 7.77
N VAL A 416 7.03 -7.48 9.02
CA VAL A 416 7.28 -8.55 10.01
C VAL A 416 5.98 -9.20 10.48
N ASP A 417 4.84 -8.48 10.47
CA ASP A 417 3.52 -9.08 10.67
C ASP A 417 3.24 -10.18 9.63
N ARG A 418 3.45 -9.88 8.34
CA ARG A 418 3.31 -10.86 7.25
C ARG A 418 4.28 -12.03 7.43
N LEU A 419 5.52 -11.75 7.85
CA LEU A 419 6.50 -12.81 8.13
C LEU A 419 6.07 -13.70 9.31
N ALA A 420 5.49 -13.13 10.37
CA ALA A 420 4.96 -13.87 11.52
C ALA A 420 3.77 -14.75 11.14
N GLN A 421 2.87 -14.25 10.30
CA GLN A 421 1.78 -15.02 9.73
C GLN A 421 2.29 -16.18 8.87
N TYR A 422 3.28 -15.94 8.00
CA TYR A 422 3.92 -17.01 7.22
C TYR A 422 4.59 -18.07 8.11
N TYR A 423 5.29 -17.65 9.17
CA TYR A 423 5.86 -18.56 10.16
C TYR A 423 4.77 -19.38 10.86
N TYR A 424 3.65 -18.75 11.22
CA TYR A 424 2.51 -19.45 11.80
C TYR A 424 1.98 -20.56 10.88
N LEU A 425 1.77 -20.23 9.60
CA LEU A 425 1.30 -21.18 8.59
C LEU A 425 2.26 -22.36 8.37
N THR A 426 3.56 -22.09 8.30
CA THR A 426 4.52 -23.07 7.75
C THR A 426 5.49 -23.66 8.78
N GLY A 427 5.81 -22.92 9.85
CA GLY A 427 6.93 -23.23 10.73
C GLY A 427 8.30 -23.01 10.12
N ASP A 428 8.41 -22.21 9.04
CA ASP A 428 9.67 -21.95 8.34
C ASP A 428 10.80 -21.46 9.26
N ASN A 429 11.98 -22.07 9.15
CA ASN A 429 13.11 -21.81 10.03
C ASN A 429 13.78 -20.46 9.77
N THR A 430 13.80 -19.98 8.53
CA THR A 430 14.36 -18.68 8.18
C THR A 430 13.48 -17.57 8.77
N ALA A 431 12.17 -17.66 8.55
CA ALA A 431 11.18 -16.77 9.15
C ALA A 431 11.30 -16.77 10.69
N LYS A 432 11.37 -17.96 11.31
CA LYS A 432 11.56 -18.08 12.76
C LYS A 432 12.82 -17.35 13.24
N THR A 433 13.95 -17.54 12.57
CA THR A 433 15.24 -16.96 12.98
C THR A 433 15.18 -15.43 12.95
N VAL A 434 14.60 -14.87 11.88
CA VAL A 434 14.42 -13.42 11.77
C VAL A 434 13.47 -12.91 12.86
N LEU A 435 12.33 -13.58 13.06
CA LEU A 435 11.31 -13.22 14.05
C LEU A 435 11.81 -13.32 15.49
N ASP A 436 12.57 -14.36 15.85
CA ASP A 436 13.12 -14.54 17.21
C ASP A 436 13.90 -13.29 17.63
N LYS A 437 14.73 -12.77 16.72
CA LYS A 437 15.54 -11.58 16.97
C LYS A 437 14.71 -10.30 16.96
N TRP A 438 13.86 -10.12 15.95
CA TRP A 438 13.04 -8.91 15.83
C TRP A 438 12.03 -8.79 16.97
N CYS A 439 11.33 -9.88 17.34
CA CYS A 439 10.36 -9.89 18.44
C CYS A 439 11.04 -9.59 19.78
N SER A 440 12.21 -10.18 20.03
CA SER A 440 12.99 -9.88 21.23
C SER A 440 13.37 -8.39 21.29
N TRP A 441 13.80 -7.83 20.17
CA TRP A 441 14.13 -6.41 20.06
C TRP A 441 12.91 -5.52 20.28
N VAL A 442 11.80 -5.72 19.57
CA VAL A 442 10.63 -4.82 19.67
C VAL A 442 10.00 -4.87 21.05
N ILE A 443 9.98 -6.04 21.71
CA ILE A 443 9.52 -6.17 23.09
C ILE A 443 10.38 -5.30 24.02
N SER A 444 11.70 -5.29 23.82
CA SER A 444 12.60 -4.44 24.61
C SER A 444 12.42 -2.94 24.38
N GLN A 445 11.87 -2.55 23.23
CA GLN A 445 11.59 -1.15 22.87
C GLN A 445 10.15 -0.73 23.21
N THR A 446 9.31 -1.66 23.64
CA THR A 446 7.90 -1.41 23.96
C THR A 446 7.75 -1.16 25.46
N LYS A 447 7.13 -0.03 25.82
CA LYS A 447 6.79 0.33 27.20
C LYS A 447 5.29 0.31 27.38
N ILE A 448 4.82 -0.33 28.46
CA ILE A 448 3.41 -0.39 28.83
C ILE A 448 3.31 -0.16 30.33
N GLU A 449 2.59 0.89 30.75
CA GLU A 449 2.45 1.31 32.14
C GLU A 449 0.96 1.60 32.44
N GLY A 450 0.28 0.62 33.04
CA GLY A 450 -1.17 0.68 33.20
C GLY A 450 -1.87 0.67 31.83
N ASN A 451 -2.64 1.71 31.53
CA ASN A 451 -3.27 1.88 30.21
C ASN A 451 -2.39 2.66 29.22
N TRP A 452 -1.27 3.23 29.66
CA TRP A 452 -0.38 3.98 28.79
C TRP A 452 0.61 3.05 28.06
N TYR A 453 0.98 3.41 26.84
CA TYR A 453 2.01 2.70 26.09
C TYR A 453 2.89 3.65 25.27
N SER A 454 4.10 3.19 24.96
CA SER A 454 4.99 3.83 23.99
C SER A 454 5.74 2.75 23.23
N ILE A 455 5.72 2.88 21.91
CA ILE A 455 6.38 1.99 20.95
C ILE A 455 7.31 2.80 20.03
N PRO A 456 8.27 2.16 19.34
CA PRO A 456 9.02 2.84 18.29
C PRO A 456 8.11 3.39 17.19
N THR A 457 8.29 4.66 16.83
CA THR A 457 7.58 5.31 15.72
C THR A 457 8.52 5.67 14.58
N SER A 458 9.80 5.89 14.87
CA SER A 458 10.82 6.14 13.87
C SER A 458 12.18 5.53 14.21
N LEU A 459 12.94 5.24 13.16
CA LEU A 459 14.30 4.74 13.18
C LEU A 459 15.24 5.71 12.46
N THR A 460 16.52 5.65 12.83
CA THR A 460 17.63 6.21 12.04
C THR A 460 18.60 5.09 11.71
N TRP A 461 19.18 5.16 10.51
CA TRP A 461 20.03 4.12 9.96
C TRP A 461 21.46 4.62 9.75
N SER A 462 22.44 3.73 9.94
CA SER A 462 23.83 3.99 9.60
C SER A 462 24.52 2.72 9.10
N GLY A 463 25.61 2.88 8.34
CA GLY A 463 26.34 1.76 7.75
C GLY A 463 25.63 1.12 6.55
N ASN A 464 26.30 0.14 5.96
CA ASN A 464 25.83 -0.67 4.84
C ASN A 464 25.78 -2.14 5.25
N VAL A 465 24.87 -2.92 4.67
CA VAL A 465 24.76 -4.36 4.92
C VAL A 465 26.12 -5.04 4.64
N PRO A 466 26.68 -5.87 5.54
CA PRO A 466 26.02 -6.49 6.69
C PRO A 466 26.17 -5.70 8.01
N ASN A 467 26.85 -4.55 7.99
CA ASN A 467 27.10 -3.69 9.14
C ASN A 467 26.11 -2.51 9.21
N ALA A 468 24.88 -2.70 8.75
CA ALA A 468 23.82 -1.73 8.91
C ALA A 468 23.33 -1.75 10.37
N HIS A 469 23.10 -0.57 10.94
CA HIS A 469 22.65 -0.38 12.31
C HIS A 469 21.36 0.44 12.35
N ALA A 470 20.44 0.04 13.22
CA ALA A 470 19.20 0.75 13.49
C ALA A 470 19.23 1.36 14.90
N THR A 471 18.79 2.61 15.04
CA THR A 471 18.57 3.27 16.33
C THR A 471 17.15 3.82 16.37
N VAL A 472 16.44 3.60 17.49
CA VAL A 472 15.12 4.22 17.71
C VAL A 472 15.32 5.72 17.87
N SER A 473 14.76 6.49 16.94
CA SER A 473 14.86 7.96 16.92
C SER A 473 13.59 8.64 17.42
N GLY A 474 12.48 7.89 17.48
CA GLY A 474 11.19 8.36 17.96
C GLY A 474 10.40 7.23 18.61
N SER A 475 9.66 7.56 19.65
CA SER A 475 8.72 6.65 20.30
C SER A 475 7.52 7.42 20.83
N GLY A 476 6.38 6.73 20.90
CA GLY A 476 5.15 7.31 21.42
C GLY A 476 3.94 6.44 21.15
N GLU A 477 2.77 7.07 21.23
CA GLU A 477 1.48 6.45 20.96
C GLU A 477 1.18 6.50 19.46
N MET A 478 0.89 5.35 18.86
CA MET A 478 0.38 5.27 17.48
C MET A 478 -0.45 4.00 17.34
N VAL A 479 -1.73 4.15 17.01
CA VAL A 479 -2.70 3.03 17.00
C VAL A 479 -2.32 2.01 15.93
N GLY A 480 -2.03 2.45 14.71
CA GLY A 480 -1.66 1.54 13.61
C GLY A 480 -0.42 0.71 13.93
N LEU A 481 0.67 1.35 14.35
CA LEU A 481 1.92 0.65 14.66
C LEU A 481 1.81 -0.27 15.88
N ALA A 482 1.07 0.14 16.92
CA ALA A 482 0.83 -0.72 18.06
C ALA A 482 0.03 -1.98 17.65
N SER A 483 -0.90 -1.83 16.71
CA SER A 483 -1.73 -2.91 16.19
C SER A 483 -0.93 -3.93 15.38
N SER A 484 -0.10 -3.48 14.44
CA SER A 484 0.76 -4.37 13.64
C SER A 484 1.83 -5.07 14.51
N ILE A 485 2.40 -4.39 15.51
CA ILE A 485 3.30 -5.03 16.52
C ILE A 485 2.54 -6.10 17.30
N ALA A 486 1.36 -5.78 17.83
CA ALA A 486 0.56 -6.73 18.60
C ALA A 486 0.18 -7.96 17.76
N ARG A 487 -0.23 -7.77 16.51
CA ARG A 487 -0.57 -8.88 15.60
C ARG A 487 0.66 -9.73 15.24
N THR A 488 1.80 -9.10 14.97
CA THR A 488 3.09 -9.80 14.77
C THR A 488 3.40 -10.71 15.96
N LEU A 489 3.35 -10.15 17.18
CA LEU A 489 3.64 -10.89 18.41
C LEU A 489 2.60 -12.00 18.67
N THR A 490 1.34 -11.78 18.29
CA THR A 490 0.25 -12.76 18.39
C THR A 490 0.54 -13.99 17.51
N TYR A 491 0.76 -13.82 16.21
CA TYR A 491 1.07 -14.92 15.30
C TYR A 491 2.37 -15.63 15.66
N TYR A 492 3.42 -14.87 16.02
CA TYR A 492 4.69 -15.43 16.48
C TYR A 492 4.51 -16.28 17.74
N ALA A 493 3.79 -15.78 18.75
CA ALA A 493 3.55 -16.51 19.99
C ALA A 493 2.67 -17.75 19.78
N ALA A 494 1.64 -17.66 18.93
CA ALA A 494 0.77 -18.79 18.62
C ALA A 494 1.54 -19.97 18.00
N LYS A 495 2.57 -19.69 17.19
CA LYS A 495 3.42 -20.73 16.60
C LYS A 495 4.56 -21.20 17.50
N SER A 496 5.24 -20.28 18.16
CA SER A 496 6.46 -20.56 18.94
C SER A 496 6.19 -21.00 20.38
N GLY A 497 5.01 -20.69 20.93
CA GLY A 497 4.71 -20.84 22.36
C GLY A 497 5.36 -19.76 23.24
N ASN A 498 5.87 -18.67 22.66
CA ASN A 498 6.53 -17.61 23.43
C ASN A 498 5.54 -16.83 24.30
N ALA A 499 5.57 -17.08 25.61
CA ALA A 499 4.67 -16.48 26.59
C ALA A 499 4.86 -14.96 26.75
N GLN A 500 6.09 -14.45 26.63
CA GLN A 500 6.37 -13.02 26.74
C GLN A 500 5.78 -12.25 25.55
N ALA A 501 5.92 -12.80 24.34
CA ALA A 501 5.30 -12.22 23.14
C ALA A 501 3.77 -12.21 23.26
N LYS A 502 3.14 -13.34 23.68
CA LYS A 502 1.69 -13.39 23.93
C LYS A 502 1.25 -12.33 24.93
N GLN A 503 1.93 -12.21 26.06
CA GLN A 503 1.58 -11.24 27.11
C GLN A 503 1.77 -9.79 26.66
N THR A 504 2.85 -9.50 25.92
CA THR A 504 3.12 -8.16 25.40
C THR A 504 2.07 -7.75 24.38
N ALA A 505 1.70 -8.66 23.46
CA ALA A 505 0.61 -8.43 22.50
C ALA A 505 -0.70 -8.10 23.23
N LYS A 506 -1.08 -8.93 24.21
CA LYS A 506 -2.28 -8.72 25.02
C LYS A 506 -2.30 -7.33 25.68
N SER A 507 -1.20 -7.01 26.37
CA SER A 507 -1.08 -5.77 27.14
C SER A 507 -1.12 -4.55 26.24
N LEU A 508 -0.55 -4.64 25.03
CA LEU A 508 -0.58 -3.55 24.05
C LEU A 508 -1.98 -3.34 23.48
N LEU A 509 -2.70 -4.42 23.14
CA LEU A 509 -4.11 -4.34 22.72
C LEU A 509 -5.01 -3.73 23.80
N ASP A 510 -4.79 -4.11 25.06
CA ASP A 510 -5.53 -3.56 26.20
C ASP A 510 -5.22 -2.08 26.44
N ALA A 511 -3.96 -1.68 26.32
CA ALA A 511 -3.54 -0.29 26.46
C ALA A 511 -4.18 0.59 25.37
N VAL A 512 -4.07 0.20 24.09
CA VAL A 512 -4.70 0.92 22.96
C VAL A 512 -6.22 1.02 23.17
N TRP A 513 -6.87 -0.09 23.53
CA TRP A 513 -8.32 -0.14 23.73
C TRP A 513 -8.80 0.84 24.81
N ASN A 514 -8.05 0.94 25.92
CA ASN A 514 -8.45 1.76 27.07
C ASN A 514 -8.03 3.22 26.95
N MET A 515 -6.97 3.54 26.20
CA MET A 515 -6.38 4.87 26.18
C MET A 515 -6.88 5.75 25.03
N ASN A 516 -7.01 5.22 23.82
CA ASN A 516 -7.16 6.04 22.62
C ASN A 516 -8.60 6.18 22.12
N ARG A 517 -9.58 5.70 22.89
CA ARG A 517 -10.95 5.54 22.39
C ARG A 517 -11.78 6.83 22.43
N ASP A 518 -12.57 7.07 21.37
CA ASP A 518 -13.60 8.10 21.32
C ASP A 518 -14.92 7.59 20.69
N SER A 519 -15.82 8.50 20.30
CA SER A 519 -17.15 8.16 19.79
C SER A 519 -17.15 7.53 18.40
N ILE A 520 -16.12 7.76 17.60
CA ILE A 520 -16.04 7.25 16.22
C ILE A 520 -14.85 6.32 15.99
N GLY A 521 -14.01 6.07 17.00
CA GLY A 521 -13.01 5.03 16.95
C GLY A 521 -11.90 5.21 17.97
N PHE A 522 -10.68 5.31 17.46
CA PHE A 522 -9.45 5.46 18.21
C PHE A 522 -8.60 6.57 17.60
N SER A 523 -8.12 7.50 18.42
CA SER A 523 -7.29 8.60 17.95
C SER A 523 -6.13 8.89 18.90
N VAL A 524 -5.03 9.34 18.30
CA VAL A 524 -3.91 10.00 18.99
C VAL A 524 -3.86 11.42 18.46
N THR A 525 -3.88 12.42 19.34
CA THR A 525 -3.83 13.82 18.94
C THR A 525 -2.53 14.12 18.19
N SER A 526 -2.66 14.45 16.91
CA SER A 526 -1.53 14.82 16.06
C SER A 526 -1.33 16.33 16.11
N THR A 527 -0.13 16.77 16.51
CA THR A 527 0.29 18.18 16.43
C THR A 527 1.03 18.42 15.12
N LEU A 528 0.43 19.20 14.22
CA LEU A 528 0.76 19.22 12.79
C LEU A 528 1.78 20.30 12.45
N THR A 529 2.95 20.24 13.06
CA THR A 529 4.04 21.20 12.79
C THR A 529 4.54 21.14 11.35
N SER A 530 4.37 20.02 10.66
CA SER A 530 4.70 19.89 9.22
C SER A 530 3.82 20.79 8.33
N PHE A 531 2.68 21.28 8.83
CA PHE A 531 1.76 22.11 8.04
C PHE A 531 2.27 23.52 7.75
N SER A 532 3.47 23.88 8.22
CA SER A 532 4.21 25.01 7.65
C SER A 532 4.44 24.80 6.14
N GLY A 533 4.44 23.54 5.70
CA GLY A 533 4.55 23.14 4.31
C GLY A 533 3.42 23.62 3.39
N PHE A 534 2.28 24.10 3.92
CA PHE A 534 1.24 24.74 3.10
C PHE A 534 1.74 26.00 2.36
N LYS A 535 2.83 26.63 2.84
CA LYS A 535 3.51 27.75 2.19
C LYS A 535 4.64 27.32 1.25
N THR A 536 4.91 26.02 1.14
CA THR A 536 5.98 25.52 0.26
C THR A 536 5.61 25.79 -1.19
N GLN A 537 6.56 26.33 -1.94
CA GLN A 537 6.45 26.54 -3.38
C GLN A 537 6.34 25.19 -4.09
N VAL A 538 5.40 25.07 -5.01
CA VAL A 538 5.22 23.83 -5.79
C VAL A 538 6.36 23.63 -6.77
N TYR A 539 6.69 22.37 -7.05
CA TYR A 539 7.72 22.02 -8.02
C TYR A 539 7.12 21.88 -9.41
N ILE A 540 7.53 22.78 -10.32
CA ILE A 540 7.19 22.73 -11.74
C ILE A 540 8.44 22.32 -12.51
N PRO A 541 8.46 21.13 -13.14
CA PRO A 541 9.67 20.60 -13.76
C PRO A 541 10.03 21.30 -15.09
N VAL A 542 9.09 22.04 -15.69
CA VAL A 542 9.27 22.71 -16.98
C VAL A 542 9.28 24.22 -16.80
N SER A 543 10.40 24.84 -17.14
CA SER A 543 10.56 26.30 -17.05
C SER A 543 9.49 27.04 -17.87
N GLY A 544 8.85 28.03 -17.26
CA GLY A 544 7.83 28.85 -17.89
C GLY A 544 6.45 28.20 -18.01
N TRP A 545 6.28 26.95 -17.56
CA TRP A 545 4.97 26.31 -17.55
C TRP A 545 4.03 27.03 -16.57
N THR A 546 2.79 27.24 -17.00
CA THR A 546 1.67 27.69 -16.15
C THR A 546 0.44 26.88 -16.54
N GLY A 547 -0.48 26.71 -15.60
CA GLY A 547 -1.71 25.97 -15.82
C GLY A 547 -2.83 26.39 -14.89
N THR A 548 -4.01 25.80 -15.06
CA THR A 548 -5.17 26.09 -14.20
C THR A 548 -5.89 24.80 -13.83
N TYR A 549 -6.23 24.64 -12.54
CA TYR A 549 -7.07 23.52 -12.09
C TYR A 549 -8.54 23.71 -12.46
N PRO A 550 -9.37 22.64 -12.45
CA PRO A 550 -10.80 22.72 -12.74
C PRO A 550 -11.57 23.74 -11.90
N ASN A 551 -11.16 23.98 -10.65
CA ASN A 551 -11.77 24.97 -9.76
C ASN A 551 -11.34 26.43 -10.05
N GLY A 552 -10.41 26.64 -11.00
CA GLY A 552 -9.89 27.96 -11.37
C GLY A 552 -8.60 28.36 -10.66
N ASP A 553 -8.04 27.53 -9.79
CA ASP A 553 -6.75 27.85 -9.15
C ASP A 553 -5.64 27.91 -10.18
N VAL A 554 -4.91 29.02 -10.22
CA VAL A 554 -3.83 29.24 -11.20
C VAL A 554 -2.51 28.71 -10.65
N ILE A 555 -1.85 27.90 -11.46
CA ILE A 555 -0.56 27.30 -11.18
C ILE A 555 0.51 28.10 -11.91
N THR A 556 1.38 28.75 -11.14
CA THR A 556 2.50 29.55 -11.62
C THR A 556 3.79 29.08 -10.96
N PRO A 557 4.97 29.45 -11.49
CA PRO A 557 6.23 29.19 -10.81
C PRO A 557 6.29 29.71 -9.38
N SER A 558 5.51 30.72 -8.99
CA SER A 558 5.48 31.27 -7.62
C SER A 558 4.39 30.66 -6.73
N SER A 559 3.52 29.79 -7.25
CA SER A 559 2.41 29.25 -6.48
C SER A 559 2.91 28.35 -5.33
N THR A 560 2.23 28.42 -4.19
CA THR A 560 2.44 27.53 -3.05
C THR A 560 1.48 26.34 -3.08
N PHE A 561 1.72 25.35 -2.21
CA PHE A 561 0.83 24.20 -1.99
C PHE A 561 -0.63 24.64 -1.76
N LEU A 562 -0.83 25.67 -0.92
CA LEU A 562 -2.15 26.21 -0.63
C LEU A 562 -2.74 27.02 -1.80
N ASP A 563 -1.93 27.73 -2.58
CA ASP A 563 -2.43 28.56 -3.70
C ASP A 563 -3.13 27.71 -4.77
N ILE A 564 -2.70 26.46 -4.95
CA ILE A 564 -3.28 25.53 -5.93
C ILE A 564 -4.31 24.57 -5.30
N ARG A 565 -4.65 24.75 -4.03
CA ARG A 565 -5.63 23.95 -3.29
C ARG A 565 -6.53 24.87 -2.47
N SER A 566 -7.09 25.89 -3.12
CA SER A 566 -7.82 26.96 -2.42
C SER A 566 -9.05 26.47 -1.66
N TRP A 567 -9.57 25.30 -2.02
CA TRP A 567 -10.65 24.62 -1.32
C TRP A 567 -10.30 24.25 0.14
N TYR A 568 -9.01 24.14 0.51
CA TYR A 568 -8.59 23.99 1.91
C TYR A 568 -9.09 25.12 2.81
N LYS A 569 -9.35 26.31 2.25
CA LYS A 569 -9.92 27.45 2.99
C LYS A 569 -11.36 27.24 3.45
N LYS A 570 -12.01 26.17 2.97
CA LYS A 570 -13.36 25.75 3.37
C LYS A 570 -13.35 24.56 4.32
N ASP A 571 -12.18 24.02 4.65
CA ASP A 571 -12.05 22.90 5.58
C ASP A 571 -12.54 23.31 6.99
N PRO A 572 -13.25 22.43 7.72
CA PRO A 572 -13.69 22.72 9.10
C PRO A 572 -12.55 23.15 10.04
N ASN A 573 -11.32 22.69 9.80
CA ASN A 573 -10.14 23.02 10.56
C ASN A 573 -9.32 24.19 9.98
N TRP A 574 -9.80 24.87 8.92
CA TRP A 574 -9.10 25.99 8.29
C TRP A 574 -8.67 27.06 9.30
N TYR A 575 -9.50 27.38 10.29
CA TYR A 575 -9.19 28.39 11.29
C TYR A 575 -7.91 28.09 12.08
N GLN A 576 -7.63 26.81 12.38
CA GLN A 576 -6.40 26.39 13.06
C GLN A 576 -5.20 26.56 12.13
N LEU A 577 -5.34 26.15 10.88
CA LEU A 577 -4.29 26.28 9.87
C LEU A 577 -3.97 27.75 9.57
N GLU A 578 -4.98 28.59 9.36
CA GLU A 578 -4.80 30.03 9.13
C GLU A 578 -4.08 30.69 10.31
N GLN A 579 -4.46 30.37 11.55
CA GLN A 579 -3.76 30.85 12.73
C GLN A 579 -2.30 30.40 12.74
N TYR A 580 -2.03 29.13 12.43
CA TYR A 580 -0.67 28.60 12.38
C TYR A 580 0.19 29.28 11.31
N LEU A 581 -0.36 29.44 10.11
CA LEU A 581 0.29 30.14 9.01
C LEU A 581 0.54 31.62 9.32
N ASN A 582 -0.22 32.22 10.26
CA ASN A 582 0.00 33.57 10.77
C ASN A 582 0.93 33.64 11.99
N GLY A 583 1.65 32.57 12.32
CA GLY A 583 2.64 32.52 13.39
C GLY A 583 2.11 32.04 14.74
N GLY A 584 0.89 31.48 14.77
CA GLY A 584 0.31 30.84 15.96
C GLY A 584 0.82 29.42 16.20
N SER A 585 0.10 28.67 17.04
CA SER A 585 0.39 27.27 17.35
C SER A 585 0.00 26.34 16.19
N ALA A 586 0.69 25.20 16.07
CA ALA A 586 0.37 24.18 15.07
C ALA A 586 -1.04 23.60 15.28
N PRO A 587 -1.77 23.23 14.21
CA PRO A 587 -3.08 22.60 14.34
C PRO A 587 -2.98 21.29 15.12
N GLN A 588 -4.03 20.99 15.89
CA GLN A 588 -4.18 19.73 16.60
C GLN A 588 -5.41 19.01 16.09
N ILE A 589 -5.21 17.81 15.54
CA ILE A 589 -6.28 16.99 14.96
C ILE A 589 -6.20 15.58 15.53
N ASN A 590 -7.35 15.04 15.91
CA ASN A 590 -7.52 13.65 16.27
C ASN A 590 -7.91 12.89 15.00
N TYR A 591 -6.95 12.18 14.40
CA TYR A 591 -7.19 11.49 13.14
C TYR A 591 -7.82 10.12 13.32
N HIS A 592 -8.72 9.79 12.41
CA HIS A 592 -9.33 8.49 12.23
C HIS A 592 -8.96 7.93 10.87
N ARG A 593 -7.68 7.56 10.69
CA ARG A 593 -7.23 6.88 9.48
C ARG A 593 -7.92 5.53 9.34
N PHE A 594 -8.46 5.26 8.17
CA PHE A 594 -9.18 4.01 7.92
C PHE A 594 -8.28 2.80 8.17
N TRP A 595 -7.05 2.85 7.66
CA TRP A 595 -6.11 1.75 7.79
C TRP A 595 -5.75 1.48 9.26
N GLU A 596 -5.52 2.50 10.10
CA GLU A 596 -5.20 2.30 11.53
C GLU A 596 -6.33 1.58 12.27
N HIS A 597 -7.58 1.92 11.96
CA HIS A 597 -8.76 1.33 12.57
C HIS A 597 -8.99 -0.11 12.10
N ALA A 598 -8.86 -0.33 10.79
CA ALA A 598 -8.91 -1.68 10.22
C ALA A 598 -7.80 -2.56 10.81
N ASP A 599 -6.57 -2.03 10.94
CA ASP A 599 -5.41 -2.73 11.47
C ASP A 599 -5.59 -3.11 12.95
N PHE A 600 -6.17 -2.21 13.75
CA PHE A 600 -6.49 -2.49 15.15
C PHE A 600 -7.58 -3.54 15.29
N ALA A 601 -8.64 -3.46 14.49
CA ALA A 601 -9.66 -4.50 14.45
C ALA A 601 -9.04 -5.86 14.09
N LEU A 602 -8.19 -5.91 13.06
CA LEU A 602 -7.49 -7.14 12.66
C LEU A 602 -6.61 -7.71 13.77
N ALA A 603 -5.92 -6.87 14.54
CA ALA A 603 -5.10 -7.31 15.67
C ALA A 603 -5.96 -7.90 16.81
N LEU A 604 -7.10 -7.28 17.13
CA LEU A 604 -8.08 -7.81 18.10
C LEU A 604 -8.65 -9.16 17.63
N GLY A 605 -9.08 -9.24 16.36
CA GLY A 605 -9.62 -10.47 15.78
C GLY A 605 -8.60 -11.61 15.77
N ALA A 606 -7.37 -11.33 15.35
CA ALA A 606 -6.29 -12.32 15.36
C ALA A 606 -5.99 -12.85 16.76
N TYR A 607 -5.92 -11.98 17.77
CA TYR A 607 -5.69 -12.39 19.17
C TYR A 607 -6.83 -13.29 19.66
N GLY A 608 -8.08 -12.87 19.43
CA GLY A 608 -9.25 -13.63 19.86
C GLY A 608 -9.33 -15.01 19.20
N MET A 609 -9.05 -15.11 17.91
CA MET A 609 -9.06 -16.38 17.18
C MET A 609 -7.94 -17.33 17.60
N LEU A 610 -6.74 -16.81 17.85
CA LEU A 610 -5.56 -17.65 18.11
C LEU A 610 -5.44 -18.11 19.57
N PHE A 611 -6.04 -17.38 20.51
CA PHE A 611 -5.96 -17.69 21.93
C PHE A 611 -7.30 -17.99 22.61
N ASN A 612 -8.43 -17.86 21.91
CA ASN A 612 -9.78 -18.00 22.49
C ASN A 612 -9.99 -17.12 23.72
N GLU A 613 -9.49 -15.89 23.65
CA GLU A 613 -9.63 -14.83 24.67
C GLU A 613 -10.38 -13.65 24.09
#